data_AF-A0A2H8TX87-F1
#
_entry.id   AF-A0A2H8TX87-F1
#
_cell.length_a   1.000
_cell.length_b   1.000
_cell.length_c   1.000
_cell.angle_alpha   90.00
_cell.angle_beta   90.00
_cell.angle_gamma   90.00
#
_symmetry.space_group_name_H-M   'P 1'
#
loop_
_entity.id
_entity.type
_entity.pdbx_description
1 polymer ?
#
loop_
_entity_poly.entity_id
_entity_poly.type
_entity_poly.pdbx_seq_one_letter_code
_entity_poly.pdbx_strand_id
1 'polypeptide(L)'
;MHYFTSSRSIKGSVNNSIFNTSSDFYIIRIMVDADSVKTDEAVVYKSIILSNNERTPQVIRNALLKFCIDDDPENYTLSHVLPDKEVILPMSANVYYAVNSVYDLNFLLRKKVQETTQSLLNELILKMSL
;
A
#
# COMPACT_ATOMS: atom_id res chain seq x y z
N MET A 1 19.28 -29.98 31.66
CA MET A 1 19.45 -28.70 30.94
C MET A 1 18.10 -28.01 30.97
N HIS A 2 17.86 -27.13 31.95
CA HIS A 2 16.57 -26.46 32.15
C HIS A 2 16.59 -25.11 31.45
N TYR A 3 15.75 -24.93 30.43
CA TYR A 3 15.54 -23.63 29.80
C TYR A 3 14.56 -22.84 30.68
N PHE A 4 15.08 -21.81 31.35
CA PHE A 4 14.24 -20.80 32.01
C PHE A 4 13.68 -19.85 30.94
N THR A 5 12.38 -19.84 30.73
CA THR A 5 11.69 -18.76 30.02
C THR A 5 11.36 -17.65 31.02
N SER A 6 12.07 -16.53 30.94
CA SER A 6 11.74 -15.33 31.71
C SER A 6 10.60 -14.58 31.02
N SER A 7 9.36 -14.82 31.45
CA SER A 7 8.21 -13.99 31.07
C SER A 7 8.23 -12.71 31.92
N ARG A 8 8.85 -11.65 31.39
CA ARG A 8 8.80 -10.32 32.01
C ARG A 8 7.46 -9.64 31.65
N SER A 9 6.46 -9.80 32.53
CA SER A 9 5.25 -8.99 32.49
C SER A 9 5.59 -7.58 32.96
N ILE A 10 5.65 -6.62 32.03
CA ILE A 10 5.75 -5.21 32.36
C ILE A 10 4.32 -4.68 32.51
N LYS A 11 3.84 -4.59 33.75
CA LYS A 11 2.75 -3.68 34.11
C LYS A 11 3.33 -2.27 34.20
N GLY A 12 3.10 -1.47 33.16
CA GLY A 12 3.49 -0.06 33.09
C GLY A 12 2.27 0.85 33.28
N SER A 13 2.34 1.67 34.33
CA SER A 13 1.46 2.74 34.81
C SER A 13 0.53 3.42 33.80
N VAL A 14 -0.75 3.54 34.20
CA VAL A 14 -1.75 4.46 33.61
C VAL A 14 -1.27 5.90 33.81
N ASN A 15 -0.83 6.54 32.73
CA ASN A 15 -0.66 7.99 32.65
C ASN A 15 -1.42 8.47 31.42
N ASN A 16 -2.56 9.10 31.64
CA ASN A 16 -3.30 9.84 30.61
C ASN A 16 -2.42 11.01 30.15
N SER A 17 -1.70 10.82 29.05
CA SER A 17 -1.08 11.91 28.32
C SER A 17 -1.50 11.81 26.85
N ILE A 18 -2.37 12.74 26.45
CA ILE A 18 -2.82 12.96 25.08
C ILE A 18 -1.64 13.56 24.33
N PHE A 19 -0.63 12.74 24.02
CA PHE A 19 0.46 13.10 23.13
C PHE A 19 0.65 11.92 22.18
N ASN A 20 0.46 12.22 20.90
CA ASN A 20 0.64 11.35 19.76
C ASN A 20 1.93 10.51 19.91
N THR A 21 1.81 9.26 20.35
CA THR A 21 2.90 8.29 20.33
C THR A 21 3.06 7.85 18.89
N SER A 22 3.78 8.65 18.09
CA SER A 22 4.16 8.28 16.74
C SER A 22 4.88 6.94 16.80
N SER A 23 4.26 5.88 16.27
CA SER A 23 4.87 4.54 16.24
C SER A 23 6.18 4.61 15.45
N ASP A 24 7.27 3.98 15.89
CA ASP A 24 8.54 4.06 15.14
C ASP A 24 8.42 3.55 13.69
N PHE A 25 7.44 2.67 13.45
CA PHE A 25 7.10 2.15 12.14
C PHE A 25 5.66 1.62 12.08
N TYR A 26 5.13 1.43 10.88
CA TYR A 26 3.90 0.64 10.66
C TYR A 26 4.21 -0.65 9.90
N ILE A 27 3.40 -1.68 10.09
CA ILE A 27 3.37 -2.83 9.18
C ILE A 27 2.08 -2.74 8.38
N ILE A 28 2.22 -2.55 7.07
CA ILE A 28 1.08 -2.45 6.15
C ILE A 28 0.91 -3.74 5.37
N ARG A 29 -0.32 -4.09 5.01
CA ARG A 29 -0.64 -5.23 4.12
C ARG A 29 -0.95 -4.70 2.74
N ILE A 30 -0.19 -5.11 1.74
CA ILE A 30 -0.42 -4.73 0.34
C ILE A 30 -1.03 -5.92 -0.40
N MET A 31 -2.06 -5.67 -1.19
CA MET A 31 -2.58 -6.56 -2.23
C MET A 31 -2.37 -5.89 -3.59
N VAL A 32 -2.04 -6.70 -4.59
CA VAL A 32 -2.01 -6.28 -6.00
C VAL A 32 -3.34 -6.63 -6.66
N ASP A 33 -3.86 -5.72 -7.49
CA ASP A 33 -5.09 -5.97 -8.24
C ASP A 33 -4.98 -7.23 -9.12
N ALA A 34 -6.05 -8.03 -9.17
CA ALA A 34 -6.04 -9.37 -9.76
C ALA A 34 -5.65 -9.35 -11.25
N ASP A 35 -5.99 -8.30 -11.98
CA ASP A 35 -5.65 -8.12 -13.39
C ASP A 35 -4.13 -8.02 -13.65
N SER A 36 -3.35 -7.70 -12.60
CA SER A 36 -1.90 -7.54 -12.69
C SER A 36 -1.08 -8.76 -12.28
N VAL A 37 -1.68 -9.79 -11.66
CA VAL A 37 -0.96 -11.01 -11.25
C VAL A 37 -1.67 -12.25 -11.80
N LYS A 38 -1.02 -12.95 -12.73
CA LYS A 38 -1.47 -14.23 -13.28
C LYS A 38 -1.30 -15.37 -12.27
N THR A 39 -2.01 -15.31 -11.15
CA THR A 39 -2.07 -16.42 -10.19
C THR A 39 -3.48 -16.97 -10.20
N ASP A 40 -3.62 -18.25 -10.48
CA ASP A 40 -4.88 -18.96 -10.34
C ASP A 40 -5.37 -18.84 -8.88
N GLU A 41 -6.52 -18.18 -8.75
CA GLU A 41 -7.53 -18.31 -7.68
C GLU A 41 -7.20 -17.88 -6.23
N ALA A 42 -6.00 -17.38 -5.92
CA ALA A 42 -5.69 -16.87 -4.57
C ALA A 42 -5.28 -15.39 -4.55
N VAL A 43 -6.04 -14.58 -3.81
CA VAL A 43 -5.66 -13.20 -3.48
C VAL A 43 -4.45 -13.21 -2.54
N VAL A 44 -3.30 -12.73 -3.01
CA VAL A 44 -2.05 -12.72 -2.24
C VAL A 44 -1.84 -11.36 -1.58
N TYR A 45 -1.64 -11.37 -0.26
CA TYR A 45 -1.20 -10.20 0.50
C TYR A 45 0.28 -10.33 0.87
N LYS A 46 1.01 -9.20 0.84
CA LYS A 46 2.38 -9.13 1.35
C LYS A 46 2.54 -7.93 2.28
N SER A 47 3.16 -8.15 3.44
CA SER A 47 3.38 -7.08 4.42
C SER A 47 4.66 -6.29 4.13
N ILE A 48 4.64 -4.98 4.33
CA ILE A 48 5.82 -4.08 4.22
C ILE A 48 5.91 -3.21 5.48
N ILE A 49 7.14 -2.92 5.91
CA ILE A 49 7.40 -2.01 7.02
C ILE A 49 7.46 -0.58 6.47
N LEU A 50 6.73 0.35 7.08
CA LEU A 50 6.81 1.78 6.82
C LEU A 50 7.55 2.49 7.93
N SER A 51 8.70 3.08 7.59
CA SER A 51 9.39 4.04 8.45
C SER A 51 8.85 5.46 8.22
N ASN A 52 9.16 6.39 9.12
CA ASN A 52 8.69 7.78 9.05
C ASN A 52 9.15 8.59 7.81
N ASN A 53 10.07 8.07 7.00
CA ASN A 53 10.56 8.70 5.77
C ASN A 53 10.01 8.06 4.49
N GLU A 54 9.13 7.06 4.60
CA GLU A 54 8.62 6.31 3.45
C GLU A 54 7.63 7.14 2.62
N ARG A 55 8.00 7.37 1.35
CA ARG A 55 7.15 8.07 0.36
C ARG A 55 6.46 7.09 -0.57
N THR A 56 5.32 7.49 -1.13
CA THR A 56 4.50 6.68 -2.04
C THR A 56 5.31 5.94 -3.14
N PRO A 57 6.18 6.59 -3.94
CA PRO A 57 6.98 5.90 -4.97
C PRO A 57 7.91 4.83 -4.40
N GLN A 58 8.47 5.04 -3.21
CA GLN A 58 9.35 4.08 -2.56
C GLN A 58 8.56 2.85 -2.09
N VAL A 59 7.39 3.07 -1.50
CA VAL A 59 6.49 1.98 -1.08
C VAL A 59 6.01 1.17 -2.29
N ILE A 60 5.64 1.83 -3.39
CA ILE A 60 5.26 1.16 -4.64
C ILE A 60 6.41 0.30 -5.18
N ARG A 61 7.62 0.86 -5.28
CA ARG A 61 8.81 0.12 -5.74
C ARG A 61 9.08 -1.11 -4.88
N ASN A 62 9.05 -0.93 -3.56
CA ASN A 62 9.26 -2.03 -2.61
C ASN A 62 8.18 -3.11 -2.74
N ALA A 63 6.94 -2.72 -3.01
CA ALA A 63 5.86 -3.65 -3.29
C ALA A 63 6.12 -4.44 -4.58
N LEU A 64 6.38 -3.77 -5.71
CA LEU A 64 6.67 -4.44 -6.98
C LEU A 64 7.79 -5.47 -6.86
N LEU A 65 8.90 -5.10 -6.21
CA LEU A 65 10.00 -6.01 -5.91
C LEU A 65 9.54 -7.23 -5.09
N LYS A 66 8.74 -7.01 -4.04
CA LYS A 66 8.26 -8.08 -3.16
C LYS A 66 7.24 -9.01 -3.84
N PHE A 67 6.50 -8.50 -4.81
CA PHE A 67 5.58 -9.27 -5.66
C PHE A 67 6.25 -9.86 -6.91
N CYS A 68 7.56 -9.62 -7.11
CA CYS A 68 8.31 -10.05 -8.29
C CYS A 68 7.69 -9.53 -9.61
N ILE A 69 7.18 -8.30 -9.58
CA ILE A 69 6.64 -7.60 -10.76
C ILE A 69 7.74 -6.71 -11.34
N ASP A 70 8.08 -6.93 -12.61
CA ASP A 70 9.07 -6.14 -13.35
C ASP A 70 8.35 -5.07 -14.22
N ASP A 71 8.11 -3.90 -13.63
CA ASP A 71 7.42 -2.77 -14.26
C ASP A 71 7.84 -1.45 -13.57
N ASP A 72 7.54 -0.31 -14.19
CA ASP A 72 7.86 1.01 -13.65
C ASP A 72 6.93 1.36 -12.48
N PRO A 73 7.44 1.71 -11.28
CA PRO A 73 6.64 2.26 -10.18
C PRO A 73 5.71 3.42 -10.56
N GLU A 74 6.09 4.24 -11.55
CA GLU A 74 5.27 5.35 -12.03
C GLU A 74 3.99 4.87 -12.73
N ASN A 75 3.94 3.62 -13.19
CA ASN A 75 2.74 3.01 -13.77
C ASN A 75 1.75 2.54 -12.70
N TYR A 76 1.98 2.77 -11.41
CA TYR A 76 1.12 2.25 -10.34
C TYR A 76 0.60 3.35 -9.41
N THR A 77 -0.52 3.05 -8.77
CA THR A 77 -1.12 3.82 -7.68
C THR A 77 -1.15 2.99 -6.41
N LEU A 78 -1.06 3.65 -5.28
CA LEU A 78 -1.17 3.05 -3.96
C LEU A 78 -2.37 3.66 -3.24
N SER A 79 -3.29 2.84 -2.73
CA SER A 79 -4.50 3.29 -2.07
C SER A 79 -4.66 2.64 -0.70
N HIS A 80 -4.99 3.42 0.34
CA HIS A 80 -5.40 2.89 1.65
C HIS A 80 -6.88 2.52 1.59
N VAL A 81 -7.20 1.25 1.86
CA VAL A 81 -8.57 0.74 1.96
C VAL A 81 -9.12 1.05 3.34
N LEU A 82 -10.16 1.89 3.39
CA LEU A 82 -10.94 2.20 4.57
C LEU A 82 -12.30 1.48 4.49
N PRO A 83 -13.07 1.39 5.59
CA PRO A 83 -14.36 0.70 5.58
C PRO A 83 -15.40 1.29 4.61
N ASP A 84 -15.37 2.61 4.41
CA ASP A 84 -16.36 3.38 3.62
C ASP A 84 -15.85 3.80 2.24
N LYS A 85 -14.53 3.80 2.03
CA LYS A 85 -13.90 4.30 0.81
C LYS A 85 -12.46 3.84 0.67
N GLU A 86 -11.89 4.13 -0.48
CA GLU A 86 -10.45 4.03 -0.70
C GLU A 86 -9.82 5.42 -0.84
N VAL A 87 -8.62 5.59 -0.29
CA VAL A 87 -7.86 6.83 -0.36
C VAL A 87 -6.61 6.60 -1.18
N ILE A 88 -6.58 7.13 -2.41
CA ILE A 88 -5.40 7.09 -3.27
C ILE A 88 -4.35 8.04 -2.69
N LEU A 89 -3.13 7.55 -2.49
CA LEU A 89 -2.02 8.37 -2.03
C LEU A 89 -1.34 9.10 -3.20
N PRO A 90 -1.15 10.42 -3.10
CA PRO A 90 -0.36 11.17 -4.08
C PRO A 90 1.09 10.67 -4.14
N MET A 91 1.73 10.80 -5.31
CA MET A 91 3.14 10.42 -5.49
C MET A 91 4.10 11.25 -4.61
N SER A 92 3.72 12.46 -4.24
CA SER A 92 4.49 13.32 -3.34
C SER A 92 4.30 13.01 -1.85
N ALA A 93 3.32 12.18 -1.50
CA ALA A 93 2.94 11.94 -0.12
C ALA A 93 4.00 11.09 0.63
N ASN A 94 4.16 11.41 1.91
CA ASN A 94 4.78 10.51 2.87
C ASN A 94 3.68 9.59 3.43
N VAL A 95 3.81 8.29 3.18
CA VAL A 95 2.79 7.29 3.48
C VAL A 95 2.62 7.14 4.99
N TYR A 96 3.71 7.20 5.75
CA TYR A 96 3.68 7.06 7.21
C TYR A 96 2.81 8.13 7.88
N TYR A 97 2.79 9.36 7.35
CA TYR A 97 1.95 10.43 7.89
C TYR A 97 0.55 10.50 7.26
N ALA A 98 0.36 9.89 6.09
CA ALA A 98 -0.91 9.93 5.37
C ALA A 98 -1.90 8.83 5.81
N VAL A 99 -1.41 7.80 6.50
CA VAL A 99 -2.27 6.70 6.98
C VAL A 99 -3.20 7.12 8.10
N ASN A 100 -4.38 6.52 8.12
CA ASN A 100 -5.25 6.53 9.28
C ASN A 100 -5.09 5.23 10.08
N SER A 101 -4.28 5.28 11.13
CA SER A 101 -3.97 4.12 11.99
C SER A 101 -5.10 3.70 12.93
N VAL A 102 -6.24 4.41 12.93
CA VAL A 102 -7.47 3.95 13.60
C VAL A 102 -8.06 2.73 12.87
N TYR A 103 -7.78 2.58 11.58
CA TYR A 103 -8.26 1.48 10.75
C TYR A 103 -7.13 0.52 10.38
N ASP A 104 -7.51 -0.66 9.87
CA ASP A 104 -6.58 -1.61 9.27
C ASP A 104 -5.73 -0.94 8.20
N LEU A 105 -4.42 -1.18 8.25
CA LEU A 105 -3.46 -0.65 7.28
C LEU A 105 -3.39 -1.54 6.04
N ASN A 106 -4.54 -1.67 5.37
CA ASN A 106 -4.70 -2.42 4.13
C ASN A 106 -4.53 -1.51 2.93
N PHE A 107 -3.74 -1.96 1.98
CA PHE A 107 -3.42 -1.19 0.79
C PHE A 107 -3.64 -1.99 -0.48
N LEU A 108 -4.04 -1.26 -1.51
CA LEU A 108 -4.15 -1.76 -2.87
C LEU A 108 -3.08 -1.10 -3.74
N LEU A 109 -2.35 -1.94 -4.46
CA LEU A 109 -1.43 -1.55 -5.52
C LEU A 109 -2.11 -1.82 -6.86
N ARG A 110 -2.43 -0.77 -7.61
CA ARG A 110 -3.09 -0.88 -8.91
C ARG A 110 -2.24 -0.31 -10.02
N LYS A 111 -2.19 -1.01 -11.15
CA LYS A 111 -1.63 -0.44 -12.38
C LYS A 111 -2.56 0.69 -12.85
N LYS A 112 -1.97 1.84 -13.19
CA LYS A 112 -2.66 2.96 -13.82
C LYS A 112 -3.20 2.47 -15.16
N VAL A 113 -4.48 2.69 -15.40
CA VAL A 113 -5.04 2.58 -16.75
C VAL A 113 -4.40 3.71 -17.54
N GLN A 114 -3.46 3.38 -18.43
CA GLN A 114 -2.94 4.38 -19.36
C GLN A 114 -4.14 4.93 -20.14
N GLU A 115 -4.21 6.24 -20.34
CA GLU A 115 -5.24 6.93 -21.17
C GLU A 115 -5.28 6.42 -22.62
N THR A 116 -4.51 5.39 -22.97
CA THR A 116 -4.49 4.65 -24.22
C THR A 116 -5.87 4.20 -24.65
N THR A 117 -6.76 3.71 -23.78
CA THR A 117 -8.06 3.20 -24.26
C THR A 117 -8.97 4.31 -24.77
N GLN A 118 -9.02 5.46 -24.08
CA GLN A 118 -9.82 6.60 -24.53
C GLN A 118 -9.19 7.28 -25.74
N SER A 119 -7.86 7.38 -25.79
CA SER A 119 -7.15 7.95 -26.94
C SER A 119 -7.22 7.05 -28.19
N LEU A 120 -7.16 5.72 -28.03
CA LEU A 120 -7.39 4.75 -29.12
C LEU A 120 -8.84 4.78 -29.61
N LEU A 121 -9.82 4.90 -28.69
CA LEU A 121 -11.23 5.08 -29.07
C LEU A 121 -11.42 6.39 -29.85
N ASN A 122 -10.80 7.48 -29.40
CA ASN A 122 -10.85 8.76 -30.10
C ASN A 122 -10.20 8.67 -31.49
N GLU A 123 -9.08 7.95 -31.63
CA GLU A 123 -8.40 7.73 -32.92
C GLU A 123 -9.24 6.87 -33.88
N LEU A 124 -9.91 5.82 -33.37
CA LEU A 124 -10.83 4.98 -34.13
C LEU A 124 -12.04 5.77 -34.64
N ILE A 125 -12.65 6.59 -33.77
CA ILE A 125 -13.79 7.45 -34.15
C ILE A 125 -13.39 8.41 -35.26
N LEU A 126 -12.20 9.02 -35.19
CA LEU A 126 -11.71 9.93 -36.22
C LEU A 126 -11.53 9.22 -37.58
N LYS A 127 -10.98 8.00 -37.58
CA LYS A 127 -10.78 7.19 -38.79
C LYS A 127 -12.08 6.70 -39.44
N MET A 128 -13.17 6.61 -38.68
CA MET A 128 -14.49 6.24 -39.21
C MET A 128 -15.29 7.44 -39.75
N SER A 129 -14.80 8.67 -39.53
CA SER A 129 -15.45 9.92 -39.96
C SER A 129 -14.90 10.52 -41.26
N LEU A 130 -13.91 9.85 -41.87
CA LEU A 130 -13.28 10.17 -43.16
C LEU A 130 -13.64 9.09 -44.19
#